data_AF-A0A0M2V6H5-F1
#
_entry.id   AF-A0A0M2V6H5-F1
#
_cell.length_a   1.000
_cell.length_b   1.000
_cell.length_c   1.000
_cell.angle_alpha   90.00
_cell.angle_beta   90.00
_cell.angle_gamma   90.00
#
_symmetry.space_group_name_H-M   'P 1'
#
loop_
_entity.id
_entity.type
_entity.pdbx_description
1 polymer ?
#
loop_
_entity_poly.entity_id
_entity_poly.type
_entity_poly.pdbx_seq_one_letter_code
_entity_poly.pdbx_strand_id
1 'polypeptide(L)'
;KNSKGGILYEDLNLAARVLRDFVGVEIERIRVDSRLSFQQLHTFVEEFVPQLADRLEYYEGERPIFDLFDVENEIQRALDRRVQLKSGGTLVIDQTEAMTTIDINTGAFVGHRNLEETIFNTNTEATQAIARQLRLRNLGGIIIVDFIDMQNDDHKRRVLHSLELALAKDRAKTSISGFTSLGLVELTRKRTRESLEHVLSSECP
;
A
#
# COMPACT_ATOMS: atom_id res chain seq x y z
N LYS A 1 -7.58 5.17 -52.18
CA LYS A 1 -6.55 5.30 -51.13
C LYS A 1 -7.23 5.76 -49.84
N ASN A 2 -7.71 4.82 -49.02
CA ASN A 2 -8.29 5.13 -47.72
C ASN A 2 -7.14 5.20 -46.70
N SER A 3 -6.80 6.42 -46.25
CA SER A 3 -5.98 6.59 -45.05
C SER A 3 -6.80 6.13 -43.86
N LYS A 4 -6.59 4.87 -43.43
CA LYS A 4 -7.04 4.42 -42.11
C LYS A 4 -6.38 5.35 -41.10
N GLY A 5 -7.19 6.12 -40.37
CA GLY A 5 -6.69 6.90 -39.24
C GLY A 5 -5.98 5.96 -38.29
N GLY A 6 -4.66 6.11 -38.18
CA GLY A 6 -3.86 5.37 -37.21
C GLY A 6 -4.17 5.88 -35.82
N ILE A 7 -4.10 5.00 -34.83
CA ILE A 7 -4.12 5.40 -33.43
C ILE A 7 -2.90 6.32 -33.23
N LEU A 8 -3.16 7.59 -32.91
CA LEU A 8 -2.12 8.60 -32.66
C LEU A 8 -1.50 8.41 -31.28
N TYR A 9 -2.27 7.89 -30.32
CA TYR A 9 -1.86 7.64 -28.95
C TYR A 9 -2.76 6.55 -28.35
N GLU A 10 -2.16 5.44 -27.93
CA GLU A 10 -2.81 4.44 -27.09
C GLU A 10 -2.24 4.61 -25.68
N ASP A 11 -3.12 4.74 -24.69
CA ASP A 11 -2.70 4.88 -23.31
C ASP A 11 -2.00 3.59 -22.88
N LEU A 12 -0.89 3.69 -22.17
CA LEU A 12 -0.08 2.53 -21.82
C LEU A 12 -0.93 1.51 -21.04
N ASN A 13 -0.84 0.23 -21.42
CA ASN A 13 -1.45 -0.83 -20.62
C ASN A 13 -0.91 -0.77 -19.17
N LEU A 14 -1.68 -1.28 -18.21
CA LEU A 14 -1.35 -1.16 -16.79
C LEU A 14 0.07 -1.65 -16.50
N ALA A 15 0.47 -2.77 -17.12
CA ALA A 15 1.79 -3.36 -16.92
C ALA A 15 2.93 -2.44 -17.41
N ALA A 16 2.79 -1.79 -18.58
CA ALA A 16 3.78 -0.83 -19.07
C ALA A 16 3.89 0.41 -18.17
N ARG A 17 2.77 0.91 -17.63
CA ARG A 17 2.78 1.99 -16.63
C ARG A 17 3.52 1.57 -15.35
N VAL A 18 3.26 0.35 -14.86
CA VAL A 18 3.96 -0.19 -13.69
C VAL A 18 5.46 -0.25 -13.98
N LEU A 19 5.89 -0.80 -15.11
CA LEU A 19 7.32 -0.86 -15.45
C LEU A 19 7.99 0.51 -15.49
N ARG A 20 7.34 1.50 -16.12
CA ARG A 20 7.81 2.90 -16.13
C ARG A 20 7.93 3.50 -14.72
N ASP A 21 6.95 3.26 -13.86
CA ASP A 21 6.95 3.85 -12.52
C ASP A 21 7.95 3.17 -11.56
N PHE A 22 8.42 1.96 -11.88
CA PHE A 22 9.41 1.21 -11.11
C PHE A 22 10.85 1.37 -11.64
N VAL A 23 11.06 2.26 -12.61
CA VAL A 23 12.39 2.65 -13.08
C VAL A 23 13.22 3.25 -11.94
N GLY A 24 14.46 2.79 -11.79
CA GLY A 24 15.38 3.24 -10.73
C GLY A 24 15.23 2.51 -9.40
N VAL A 25 14.30 1.56 -9.29
CA VAL A 25 14.23 0.62 -8.16
C VAL A 25 15.11 -0.60 -8.46
N GLU A 26 15.81 -1.12 -7.46
CA GLU A 26 16.49 -2.42 -7.57
C GLU A 26 15.43 -3.53 -7.68
N ILE A 27 15.36 -4.15 -8.85
CA ILE A 27 14.44 -5.24 -9.17
C ILE A 27 15.30 -6.42 -9.61
N GLU A 28 15.10 -7.58 -9.01
CA GLU A 28 15.83 -8.79 -9.41
C GLU A 28 15.24 -9.39 -10.68
N ARG A 29 13.91 -9.59 -10.70
CA ARG A 29 13.18 -10.23 -11.80
C ARG A 29 11.79 -9.63 -11.98
N ILE A 30 11.32 -9.60 -13.22
CA ILE A 30 9.96 -9.24 -13.62
C ILE A 30 9.37 -10.45 -14.34
N ARG A 31 8.40 -11.13 -13.73
CA ARG A 31 7.80 -12.35 -14.29
C ARG A 31 6.42 -12.09 -14.87
N VAL A 32 6.17 -12.64 -16.06
CA VAL A 32 4.89 -12.53 -16.77
C VAL A 32 4.45 -13.92 -17.21
N ASP A 33 3.25 -14.36 -16.83
CA ASP A 33 2.67 -15.67 -17.17
C ASP A 33 1.83 -15.66 -18.45
N SER A 34 1.46 -14.48 -18.96
CA SER A 34 0.78 -14.34 -20.25
C SER A 34 1.79 -14.10 -21.38
N ARG A 35 1.81 -15.00 -22.37
CA ARG A 35 2.71 -14.89 -23.53
C ARG A 35 2.47 -13.60 -24.32
N LEU A 36 1.21 -13.23 -24.52
CA LEU A 36 0.82 -12.01 -25.24
C LEU A 36 1.28 -10.76 -24.49
N SER A 37 1.07 -10.72 -23.16
CA SER A 37 1.52 -9.61 -22.32
C SER A 37 3.05 -9.51 -22.29
N PHE A 38 3.76 -10.64 -22.22
CA PHE A 38 5.22 -10.67 -22.24
C PHE A 38 5.78 -10.04 -23.52
N GLN A 39 5.25 -10.42 -24.69
CA GLN A 39 5.69 -9.86 -25.97
C GLN A 39 5.47 -8.34 -26.03
N GLN A 40 4.29 -7.87 -25.61
CA GLN A 40 3.98 -6.44 -25.57
C GLN A 40 4.92 -5.67 -24.64
N LEU A 41 5.18 -6.23 -23.44
CA LEU A 41 6.06 -5.59 -22.46
C LEU A 41 7.52 -5.64 -22.88
N HIS A 42 7.97 -6.68 -23.55
CA HIS A 42 9.33 -6.77 -24.07
C HIS A 42 9.62 -5.65 -25.06
N THR A 43 8.75 -5.45 -26.05
CA THR A 43 8.88 -4.34 -27.01
C THR A 43 8.87 -2.98 -26.31
N PHE A 44 7.99 -2.78 -25.34
CA PHE A 44 7.93 -1.54 -24.56
C PHE A 44 9.21 -1.30 -23.75
N VAL A 45 9.73 -2.32 -23.09
CA VAL A 45 10.93 -2.22 -22.26
C VAL A 45 12.17 -1.96 -23.12
N GLU A 46 12.32 -2.61 -24.26
CA GLU A 46 13.44 -2.35 -25.18
C GLU A 46 13.45 -0.90 -25.70
N GLU A 47 12.27 -0.34 -26.00
CA GLU A 47 12.15 1.01 -26.55
C GLU A 47 12.29 2.11 -25.48
N PHE A 48 11.64 1.95 -24.32
CA PHE A 48 11.50 3.02 -23.34
C PHE A 48 12.31 2.82 -22.06
N VAL A 49 12.66 1.58 -21.70
CA VAL A 49 13.28 1.24 -20.41
C VAL A 49 14.31 0.10 -20.52
N PRO A 50 15.33 0.22 -21.40
CA PRO A 50 16.18 -0.93 -21.77
C PRO A 50 16.92 -1.57 -20.58
N GLN A 51 17.17 -0.81 -19.51
CA GLN A 51 17.74 -1.30 -18.25
C GLN A 51 16.92 -2.36 -17.51
N LEU A 52 15.64 -2.55 -17.86
CA LEU A 52 14.80 -3.62 -17.31
C LEU A 52 14.67 -4.83 -18.25
N ALA A 53 15.18 -4.76 -19.48
CA ALA A 53 15.00 -5.80 -20.50
C ALA A 53 15.55 -7.15 -20.02
N ASP A 54 16.78 -7.15 -19.48
CA ASP A 54 17.45 -8.36 -18.98
C ASP A 54 16.76 -8.99 -17.75
N ARG A 55 15.83 -8.26 -17.11
CA ARG A 55 15.09 -8.71 -15.93
C ARG A 55 13.70 -9.23 -16.28
N LEU A 56 13.23 -9.03 -17.51
CA LEU A 56 11.90 -9.44 -17.95
C LEU A 56 11.92 -10.91 -18.39
N GLU A 57 11.26 -11.77 -17.62
CA GLU A 57 11.21 -13.22 -17.82
C GLU A 57 9.78 -13.69 -18.11
N TYR A 58 9.64 -14.56 -19.11
CA TYR A 58 8.39 -15.28 -19.34
C TYR A 58 8.32 -16.49 -18.40
N TYR A 59 7.24 -16.61 -17.64
CA TYR A 59 7.04 -17.69 -16.69
C TYR A 59 6.17 -18.80 -17.33
N GLU A 60 6.74 -19.99 -17.47
CA GLU A 60 6.11 -21.15 -18.11
C GLU A 60 5.63 -22.23 -17.11
N GLY A 61 5.65 -21.92 -15.80
CA GLY A 61 5.25 -22.89 -14.78
C GLY A 61 3.75 -23.17 -14.79
N GLU A 62 3.36 -24.40 -14.43
CA GLU A 62 1.95 -24.80 -14.35
C GLU A 62 1.20 -24.17 -13.17
N ARG A 63 1.92 -23.80 -12.10
CA ARG A 63 1.33 -23.13 -10.93
C ARG A 63 1.25 -21.62 -11.20
N PRO A 64 0.11 -20.96 -10.94
CA PRO A 64 0.00 -19.50 -11.06
C PRO A 64 1.11 -18.77 -10.28
N ILE A 65 1.63 -17.66 -10.85
CA ILE A 65 2.73 -16.90 -10.23
C ILE A 65 2.33 -16.40 -8.84
N PHE A 66 1.09 -15.96 -8.66
CA PHE A 66 0.62 -15.42 -7.37
C PHE A 66 0.58 -16.47 -6.28
N ASP A 67 0.18 -17.71 -6.60
CA ASP A 67 0.21 -18.84 -5.67
C ASP A 67 1.64 -19.18 -5.24
N LEU A 68 2.59 -19.16 -6.19
CA LEU A 68 3.99 -19.48 -5.92
C LEU A 68 4.62 -18.51 -4.91
N PHE A 69 4.13 -17.28 -4.84
CA PHE A 69 4.64 -16.24 -3.94
C PHE A 69 3.66 -15.87 -2.81
N ASP A 70 2.60 -16.65 -2.60
CA ASP A 70 1.59 -16.42 -1.56
C ASP A 70 0.90 -15.04 -1.65
N VAL A 71 0.87 -14.45 -2.86
CA VAL A 71 0.39 -13.08 -3.09
C VAL A 71 -1.13 -13.00 -2.86
N GLU A 72 -1.89 -14.01 -3.26
CA GLU A 72 -3.34 -14.05 -3.06
C GLU A 72 -3.71 -13.97 -1.57
N ASN A 73 -3.03 -14.76 -0.75
CA ASN A 73 -3.26 -14.75 0.70
C ASN A 73 -2.86 -13.40 1.32
N GLU A 74 -1.77 -12.78 0.87
CA GLU A 74 -1.41 -11.43 1.32
C GLU A 74 -2.41 -10.36 0.84
N ILE A 75 -2.98 -10.48 -0.36
CA ILE A 75 -4.06 -9.59 -0.84
C ILE A 75 -5.30 -9.74 0.04
N GLN A 76 -5.71 -10.98 0.33
CA GLN A 76 -6.90 -11.24 1.12
C GLN A 76 -6.74 -10.73 2.55
N ARG A 77 -5.58 -10.99 3.20
CA ARG A 77 -5.21 -10.39 4.49
C ARG A 77 -5.14 -8.87 4.44
N ALA A 78 -4.72 -8.30 3.31
CA ALA A 78 -4.68 -6.86 3.12
C ALA A 78 -6.07 -6.25 2.87
N LEU A 79 -7.09 -7.04 2.54
CA LEU A 79 -8.48 -6.58 2.44
C LEU A 79 -9.25 -6.77 3.74
N ASP A 80 -8.82 -7.68 4.61
CA ASP A 80 -9.45 -7.91 5.91
C ASP A 80 -9.57 -6.62 6.73
N ARG A 81 -10.73 -6.38 7.32
CA ARG A 81 -10.97 -5.22 8.20
C ARG A 81 -9.95 -5.12 9.34
N ARG A 82 -9.45 -6.26 9.83
CA ARG A 82 -8.48 -6.35 10.93
C ARG A 82 -7.11 -6.80 10.42
N VAL A 83 -6.07 -6.05 10.77
CA VAL A 83 -4.69 -6.36 10.39
C VAL A 83 -3.87 -6.64 11.66
N GLN A 84 -3.29 -7.84 11.76
CA GLN A 84 -2.44 -8.18 12.91
C GLN A 84 -1.08 -7.49 12.84
N LEU A 85 -0.62 -7.01 13.99
CA LEU A 85 0.74 -6.51 14.19
C LEU A 85 1.63 -7.65 14.70
N LYS A 86 2.93 -7.58 14.43
CA LYS A 86 3.95 -8.57 14.84
C LYS A 86 4.03 -8.71 16.35
N SER A 87 3.83 -7.62 17.10
CA SER A 87 3.80 -7.65 18.56
C SER A 87 2.45 -8.14 19.14
N GLY A 88 1.52 -8.61 18.31
CA GLY A 88 0.22 -9.15 18.74
C GLY A 88 -0.88 -8.10 18.90
N GLY A 89 -0.60 -6.83 18.62
CA GLY A 89 -1.62 -5.79 18.46
C GLY A 89 -2.44 -5.97 17.19
N THR A 90 -3.45 -5.14 16.98
CA THR A 90 -4.32 -5.20 15.79
C THR A 90 -4.69 -3.80 15.33
N LEU A 91 -4.64 -3.57 14.02
CA LEU A 91 -5.25 -2.40 13.38
C LEU A 91 -6.66 -2.76 12.92
N VAL A 92 -7.60 -1.85 13.11
CA VAL A 92 -8.94 -1.93 12.52
C VAL A 92 -9.04 -0.79 11.51
N ILE A 93 -9.39 -1.10 10.26
CA ILE A 93 -9.50 -0.12 9.18
C ILE A 93 -10.95 -0.09 8.73
N ASP A 94 -11.60 1.07 8.89
CA ASP A 94 -12.98 1.30 8.50
C ASP A 94 -13.05 2.39 7.43
N GLN A 95 -13.54 2.04 6.26
CA GLN A 95 -13.77 2.98 5.17
C GLN A 95 -15.23 3.44 5.19
N THR A 96 -15.43 4.76 5.27
CA THR A 96 -16.74 5.41 5.11
C THR A 96 -16.79 6.16 3.79
N GLU A 97 -17.94 6.78 3.49
CA GLU A 97 -18.13 7.59 2.28
C GLU A 97 -17.12 8.76 2.20
N ALA A 98 -16.91 9.46 3.31
CA ALA A 98 -16.12 10.69 3.34
C ALA A 98 -14.65 10.46 3.75
N MET A 99 -14.38 9.49 4.62
CA MET A 99 -13.06 9.29 5.23
C MET A 99 -12.79 7.84 5.62
N THR A 100 -11.52 7.53 5.88
CA THR A 100 -11.11 6.25 6.45
C THR A 100 -10.63 6.45 7.89
N THR A 101 -11.11 5.64 8.81
CA THR A 101 -10.63 5.62 10.20
C THR A 101 -9.75 4.39 10.42
N ILE A 102 -8.69 4.56 11.22
CA ILE A 102 -7.78 3.48 11.59
C ILE A 102 -7.60 3.48 13.11
N ASP A 103 -8.04 2.42 13.77
CA ASP A 103 -7.91 2.23 15.21
C ASP A 103 -6.80 1.24 15.54
N ILE A 104 -6.04 1.53 16.61
CA ILE A 104 -4.94 0.67 17.06
C ILE A 104 -5.31 0.04 18.40
N ASN A 105 -5.32 -1.30 18.45
CA ASN A 105 -5.57 -2.06 19.66
C ASN A 105 -4.30 -2.79 20.11
N THR A 106 -4.02 -2.75 21.41
CA THR A 106 -2.99 -3.60 22.02
C THR A 106 -3.48 -5.05 22.09
N GLY A 107 -2.56 -6.00 21.91
CA GLY A 107 -2.86 -7.42 22.11
C GLY A 107 -2.92 -7.80 23.59
N ALA A 108 -3.27 -9.05 23.88
CA ALA A 108 -3.34 -9.59 25.24
C ALA A 108 -1.98 -9.62 25.98
N PHE A 109 -0.86 -9.40 25.29
CA PHE A 109 0.49 -9.43 25.84
C PHE A 109 0.90 -8.07 26.45
N VAL A 110 0.17 -7.63 27.48
CA VAL A 110 0.61 -6.52 28.34
C VAL A 110 1.44 -7.11 29.46
N GLY A 111 2.75 -7.28 29.22
CA GLY A 111 3.67 -7.72 30.28
C GLY A 111 3.58 -6.79 31.49
N HIS A 112 3.68 -7.34 32.70
CA HIS A 112 3.56 -6.60 33.98
C HIS A 112 4.62 -5.49 34.22
N ARG A 113 5.46 -5.15 33.23
CA ARG A 113 6.47 -4.09 33.34
C ARG A 113 6.38 -3.17 32.10
N ASN A 114 6.16 -1.89 32.36
CA ASN A 114 6.11 -0.74 31.43
C ASN A 114 5.02 -0.77 30.35
N LEU A 115 3.77 -0.53 30.78
CA LEU A 115 2.63 -0.28 29.88
C LEU A 115 2.91 0.87 28.89
N GLU A 116 3.52 1.96 29.35
CA GLU A 116 3.80 3.14 28.52
C GLU A 116 4.75 2.83 27.35
N GLU A 117 5.79 2.04 27.62
CA GLU A 117 6.74 1.59 26.60
C GLU A 117 6.09 0.62 25.61
N THR A 118 5.23 -0.26 26.10
CA THR A 118 4.44 -1.19 25.27
C THR A 118 3.52 -0.44 24.32
N ILE A 119 2.84 0.61 24.82
CA ILE A 119 1.98 1.49 24.01
C ILE A 119 2.81 2.19 22.94
N PHE A 120 3.93 2.80 23.33
CA PHE A 120 4.81 3.50 22.39
C PHE A 120 5.33 2.58 21.28
N ASN A 121 5.76 1.38 21.64
CA ASN A 121 6.25 0.39 20.67
C ASN A 121 5.13 -0.08 19.73
N THR A 122 3.93 -0.32 20.27
CA THR A 122 2.76 -0.73 19.46
C THR A 122 2.36 0.37 18.47
N ASN A 123 2.29 1.63 18.91
CA ASN A 123 1.99 2.77 18.04
C ASN A 123 3.08 2.96 16.97
N THR A 124 4.35 2.82 17.34
CA THR A 124 5.47 2.92 16.40
C THR A 124 5.40 1.81 15.36
N GLU A 125 5.11 0.57 15.75
CA GLU A 125 4.90 -0.54 14.82
C GLU A 125 3.71 -0.27 13.88
N ALA A 126 2.60 0.20 14.44
CA ALA A 126 1.39 0.52 13.70
C ALA A 126 1.66 1.51 12.55
N THR A 127 2.57 2.49 12.72
CA THR A 127 2.92 3.44 11.65
C THR A 127 3.36 2.77 10.35
N GLN A 128 4.18 1.71 10.43
CA GLN A 128 4.68 0.98 9.27
C GLN A 128 3.57 0.17 8.61
N ALA A 129 2.72 -0.46 9.43
CA ALA A 129 1.59 -1.24 8.96
C ALA A 129 0.53 -0.34 8.30
N ILE A 130 0.22 0.83 8.87
CA ILE A 130 -0.67 1.84 8.29
C ILE A 130 -0.17 2.26 6.91
N ALA A 131 1.09 2.70 6.81
CA ALA A 131 1.66 3.11 5.53
C ALA A 131 1.63 2.00 4.47
N ARG A 132 1.85 0.73 4.89
CA ARG A 132 1.71 -0.44 4.00
C ARG A 132 0.26 -0.61 3.54
N GLN A 133 -0.71 -0.57 4.45
CA GLN A 133 -2.13 -0.78 4.15
C GLN A 133 -2.70 0.33 3.26
N LEU A 134 -2.33 1.60 3.48
CA LEU A 134 -2.74 2.70 2.60
C LEU A 134 -2.30 2.49 1.15
N ARG A 135 -1.09 1.94 0.94
CA ARG A 135 -0.59 1.59 -0.39
C ARG A 135 -1.29 0.37 -0.97
N LEU A 136 -1.39 -0.72 -0.21
CA LEU A 136 -1.99 -1.99 -0.68
C LEU A 136 -3.46 -1.83 -1.06
N ARG A 137 -4.24 -1.15 -0.22
CA ARG A 137 -5.69 -0.91 -0.45
C ARG A 137 -5.95 0.30 -1.35
N ASN A 138 -4.91 1.04 -1.73
CA ASN A 138 -4.99 2.31 -2.43
C ASN A 138 -5.98 3.31 -1.78
N LEU A 139 -5.92 3.43 -0.44
CA LEU A 139 -6.80 4.33 0.32
C LEU A 139 -6.38 5.78 0.08
N GLY A 140 -7.33 6.68 -0.12
CA GLY A 140 -7.05 8.09 -0.39
C GLY A 140 -8.20 9.01 -0.02
N GLY A 141 -7.90 10.29 0.16
CA GLY A 141 -8.78 11.26 0.79
C GLY A 141 -8.34 11.54 2.22
N ILE A 142 -9.32 11.83 3.09
CA ILE A 142 -9.10 12.10 4.51
C ILE A 142 -8.99 10.75 5.23
N ILE A 143 -7.93 10.58 6.00
CA ILE A 143 -7.68 9.40 6.83
C ILE A 143 -7.41 9.90 8.25
N ILE A 144 -8.08 9.29 9.22
CA ILE A 144 -7.96 9.60 10.64
C ILE A 144 -7.37 8.38 11.34
N VAL A 145 -6.29 8.56 12.10
CA VAL A 145 -5.64 7.48 12.85
C VAL A 145 -5.83 7.74 14.34
N ASP A 146 -6.46 6.80 15.02
CA ASP A 146 -6.60 6.77 16.48
C ASP A 146 -5.47 5.93 17.08
N PHE A 147 -4.42 6.62 17.54
CA PHE A 147 -3.31 5.99 18.25
C PHE A 147 -3.68 5.75 19.70
N ILE A 148 -3.16 4.67 20.28
CA ILE A 148 -3.34 4.41 21.71
C ILE A 148 -2.77 5.58 22.51
N ASP A 149 -3.53 6.08 23.49
CA ASP A 149 -3.18 7.27 24.27
C ASP A 149 -1.76 7.21 24.86
N MET A 150 -0.97 8.24 24.56
CA MET A 150 0.37 8.45 25.09
C MET A 150 0.39 9.68 26.00
N GLN A 151 0.90 9.55 27.21
CA GLN A 151 1.05 10.67 28.16
C GLN A 151 2.27 11.52 27.84
N ASN A 152 3.34 10.90 27.33
CA ASN A 152 4.59 11.57 27.01
C ASN A 152 4.55 12.21 25.60
N ASP A 153 4.75 13.52 25.54
CA ASP A 153 4.79 14.26 24.27
C ASP A 153 5.99 13.91 23.39
N ASP A 154 7.08 13.39 23.96
CA ASP A 154 8.19 12.87 23.18
C ASP A 154 7.80 11.59 22.42
N HIS A 155 7.03 10.70 23.07
CA HIS A 155 6.48 9.51 22.42
C HIS A 155 5.57 9.90 21.24
N LYS A 156 4.68 10.89 21.43
CA LYS A 156 3.84 11.43 20.35
C LYS A 156 4.68 11.94 19.18
N ARG A 157 5.69 12.79 19.44
CA ARG A 157 6.58 13.32 18.40
C ARG A 157 7.29 12.22 17.62
N ARG A 158 7.79 11.19 18.31
CA ARG A 158 8.49 10.06 17.70
C ARG A 158 7.56 9.18 16.86
N VAL A 159 6.32 8.94 17.30
CA VAL A 159 5.31 8.21 16.52
C VAL A 159 4.96 8.96 15.24
N LEU A 160 4.70 10.27 15.32
CA LEU A 160 4.45 11.10 14.13
C LEU A 160 5.60 11.04 13.14
N HIS A 161 6.84 11.19 13.64
CA HIS A 161 8.02 11.11 12.78
C HIS A 161 8.19 9.73 12.13
N SER A 162 7.90 8.64 12.87
CA SER A 162 7.88 7.30 12.31
C SER A 162 6.87 7.15 11.18
N LEU A 163 5.67 7.74 11.34
CA LEU A 163 4.63 7.75 10.32
C LEU A 163 5.03 8.56 9.07
N GLU A 164 5.65 9.73 9.24
CA GLU A 164 6.22 10.53 8.15
C GLU A 164 7.24 9.72 7.33
N LEU A 165 8.21 9.09 8.01
CA LEU A 165 9.22 8.27 7.35
C LEU A 165 8.62 7.05 6.63
N ALA A 166 7.58 6.44 7.20
CA ALA A 166 6.89 5.31 6.58
C ALA A 166 6.11 5.71 5.32
N LEU A 167 5.52 6.91 5.32
CA LEU A 167 4.75 7.48 4.21
C LEU A 167 5.62 8.14 3.14
N ALA A 168 6.85 8.56 3.46
CA ALA A 168 7.82 9.09 2.49
C ALA A 168 8.16 8.09 1.36
N LYS A 169 7.94 6.79 1.59
CA LYS A 169 8.09 5.72 0.58
C LYS A 169 6.88 5.58 -0.36
N ASP A 170 5.79 6.30 -0.09
CA ASP A 170 4.60 6.30 -0.94
C ASP A 170 4.80 7.22 -2.14
N ARG A 171 4.32 6.79 -3.31
CA ARG A 171 4.33 7.59 -4.53
C ARG A 171 3.20 8.61 -4.56
N ALA A 172 2.09 8.32 -3.86
CA ALA A 172 1.01 9.28 -3.71
C ALA A 172 1.42 10.38 -2.73
N LYS A 173 1.13 11.64 -3.06
CA LYS A 173 1.40 12.76 -2.16
C LYS A 173 0.57 12.60 -0.88
N THR A 174 1.26 12.63 0.26
CA THR A 174 0.68 12.58 1.59
C THR A 174 0.95 13.90 2.33
N SER A 175 0.03 14.28 3.19
CA SER A 175 0.22 15.36 4.16
C SER A 175 -0.28 14.88 5.51
N ILE A 176 0.51 15.08 6.55
CA ILE A 176 0.19 14.66 7.91
C ILE A 176 0.03 15.91 8.75
N SER A 177 -1.08 16.00 9.49
CA SER A 177 -1.27 16.96 10.55
C SER A 177 -0.74 16.37 11.86
N GLY A 178 -0.37 17.22 12.81
CA GLY A 178 -0.02 16.76 14.16
C GLY A 178 -1.22 16.13 14.89
N PHE A 179 -0.99 15.72 16.13
CA PHE A 179 -2.07 15.27 17.01
C PHE A 179 -3.09 16.39 17.24
N THR A 180 -4.36 16.05 17.06
CA THR A 180 -5.50 16.91 17.42
C THR A 180 -5.65 16.99 18.94
N SER A 181 -6.51 17.90 19.41
CA SER A 181 -6.88 17.97 20.83
C SER A 181 -7.57 16.71 21.35
N LEU A 182 -8.10 15.87 20.45
CA LEU A 182 -8.75 14.60 20.76
C LEU A 182 -7.79 13.41 20.74
N GLY A 183 -6.49 13.62 20.47
CA GLY A 183 -5.51 12.52 20.38
C GLY A 183 -5.46 11.80 19.02
N LEU A 184 -6.28 12.24 18.05
CA LEU A 184 -6.29 11.69 16.70
C LEU A 184 -5.21 12.32 15.82
N VAL A 185 -4.70 11.58 14.84
CA VAL A 185 -3.81 12.09 13.79
C VAL A 185 -4.57 12.15 12.47
N GLU A 186 -4.59 13.33 11.86
CA GLU A 186 -5.21 13.53 10.56
C GLU A 186 -4.16 13.42 9.46
N LEU A 187 -4.47 12.68 8.40
CA LEU A 187 -3.63 12.62 7.22
C LEU A 187 -4.49 12.72 5.96
N THR A 188 -3.92 13.32 4.92
CA THR A 188 -4.51 13.32 3.59
C THR A 188 -3.58 12.61 2.64
N ARG A 189 -4.16 11.75 1.79
CA ARG A 189 -3.43 11.05 0.72
C ARG A 189 -4.13 11.32 -0.60
N LYS A 190 -3.40 11.85 -1.59
CA LYS A 190 -3.96 12.19 -2.90
C LYS A 190 -4.58 10.94 -3.55
N ARG A 191 -5.85 11.01 -3.94
CA ARG A 191 -6.51 9.95 -4.72
C ARG A 191 -5.87 9.90 -6.11
N THR A 192 -5.30 8.74 -6.45
CA THR A 192 -4.73 8.47 -7.77
C THR A 192 -5.68 7.62 -8.63
N ARG A 193 -6.49 6.75 -8.00
CA ARG A 193 -7.50 5.84 -8.56
C ARG A 193 -8.55 5.50 -7.49
N GLU A 194 -9.58 4.74 -7.85
CA GLU A 194 -10.54 4.15 -6.90
C GLU A 194 -9.84 3.20 -5.91
N SER A 195 -10.40 3.05 -4.70
CA SER A 195 -9.83 2.15 -3.68
C SER A 195 -10.04 0.68 -4.08
N LEU A 196 -9.18 -0.21 -3.60
CA LEU A 196 -9.23 -1.63 -3.97
C LEU A 196 -10.56 -2.29 -3.56
N GLU A 197 -11.11 -1.88 -2.41
CA GLU A 197 -12.44 -2.33 -1.95
C GLU A 197 -13.55 -1.93 -2.92
N HIS A 198 -13.53 -0.71 -3.47
CA HIS A 198 -14.57 -0.28 -4.42
C HIS A 198 -14.49 -1.03 -5.77
N VAL A 199 -13.30 -1.49 -6.14
CA VAL A 199 -13.08 -2.26 -7.38
C VAL A 199 -13.46 -3.73 -7.20
N LEU A 200 -13.26 -4.30 -6.00
CA LEU A 200 -13.42 -5.74 -5.75
C LEU A 200 -14.70 -6.10 -4.99
N SER A 201 -15.37 -5.14 -4.36
CA SER A 201 -16.57 -5.34 -3.55
C SER A 201 -17.75 -4.55 -4.10
N SER A 202 -18.96 -5.10 -3.94
CA SER A 202 -20.21 -4.39 -4.17
C SER A 202 -20.84 -3.98 -2.83
N GLU A 203 -21.73 -2.98 -2.84
CA GLU A 203 -22.55 -2.65 -1.67
C GLU A 203 -23.33 -3.89 -1.21
N CYS A 204 -23.46 -4.06 0.11
CA CYS A 204 -24.30 -5.12 0.67
C CYS A 204 -25.78 -4.85 0.31
N PRO A 205 -26.52 -5.84 -0.22
CA PRO A 205 -27.94 -5.70 -0.55
C PRO A 205 -28.85 -5.33 0.63
#